data_AF-L7IYS0-F1
#
_entry.id   AF-L7IYS0-F1
#
_cell.length_a   1.000
_cell.length_b   1.000
_cell.length_c   1.000
_cell.angle_alpha   90.00
_cell.angle_beta   90.00
_cell.angle_gamma   90.00
#
_symmetry.space_group_name_H-M   'P 1'
#
loop_
_entity.id
_entity.type
_entity.pdbx_description
1 polymer ?
#
loop_
_entity_poly.entity_id
_entity_poly.type
_entity_poly.pdbx_seq_one_letter_code
_entity_poly.pdbx_strand_id
1 'polypeptide(L)'
;RVGYEFPFIDLLGDGYSSFRWAPAQFLSADNEMAVNGSRDYGTIVHPATFDPACDAFRPSEDGKLLFGAKSAEPESSLTLEFTRTAGAQAVDAQPYPVAFFRNITNQPSFADGSKCDQMIRLFNTTLSQDPLGAPAAVKGRVSATNVGLGEELDGGEVEGIHVATAFVENNYLDCQSLKGYMGTGGSGDSDV
;
A
#
# COMPACT_ATOMS: atom_id res chain seq x y z
N ARG A 1 4.63 -8.02 0.86
CA ARG A 1 5.32 -6.76 0.49
C ARG A 1 4.83 -5.65 1.39
N VAL A 2 5.69 -4.67 1.71
CA VAL A 2 5.31 -3.43 2.40
C VAL A 2 6.20 -2.29 1.92
N GLY A 3 5.71 -1.07 1.90
CA GLY A 3 6.50 0.10 1.51
C GLY A 3 5.74 1.39 1.77
N TYR A 4 6.41 2.51 1.52
CA TYR A 4 5.79 3.83 1.54
C TYR A 4 5.41 4.24 0.12
N GLU A 5 4.26 4.87 0.01
CA GLU A 5 3.73 5.35 -1.25
C GLU A 5 3.17 6.76 -1.06
N PHE A 6 3.45 7.65 -2.00
CA PHE A 6 3.07 9.05 -1.95
C PHE A 6 2.13 9.37 -3.12
N PRO A 7 0.81 9.53 -2.88
CA PRO A 7 -0.15 9.84 -3.93
C PRO A 7 -0.08 11.31 -4.38
N PHE A 8 -0.87 11.64 -5.41
CA PHE A 8 -1.07 13.01 -5.93
C PHE A 8 0.12 13.61 -6.69
N ILE A 9 0.99 12.77 -7.25
CA ILE A 9 2.15 13.22 -8.01
C ILE A 9 1.75 13.49 -9.47
N ASP A 10 1.99 14.70 -9.96
CA ASP A 10 1.89 15.04 -11.37
C ASP A 10 3.19 14.66 -12.08
N LEU A 11 3.35 13.37 -12.36
CA LEU A 11 4.53 12.84 -13.05
C LEU A 11 4.68 13.42 -14.48
N LEU A 12 3.56 13.71 -15.14
CA LEU A 12 3.56 14.13 -16.56
C LEU A 12 3.63 15.65 -16.74
N GLY A 13 3.46 16.42 -15.67
CA GLY A 13 3.41 17.88 -15.71
C GLY A 13 2.19 18.42 -16.45
N ASP A 14 1.09 17.67 -16.51
CA ASP A 14 -0.11 18.04 -17.25
C ASP A 14 -1.18 18.71 -16.38
N GLY A 15 -1.00 18.74 -15.06
CA GLY A 15 -1.87 19.39 -14.10
C GLY A 15 -3.17 18.64 -13.79
N TYR A 16 -3.36 17.42 -14.28
CA TYR A 16 -4.59 16.64 -14.02
C TYR A 16 -4.40 15.12 -13.88
N SER A 17 -3.32 14.55 -14.41
CA SER A 17 -3.01 13.13 -14.24
C SER A 17 -2.33 12.89 -12.89
N SER A 18 -2.95 12.08 -12.03
CA SER A 18 -2.42 11.79 -10.69
C SER A 18 -1.77 10.42 -10.62
N PHE A 19 -0.53 10.38 -10.16
CA PHE A 19 0.27 9.19 -9.95
C PHE A 19 0.65 9.03 -8.48
N ARG A 20 1.07 7.81 -8.14
CA ARG A 20 1.58 7.41 -6.84
C ARG A 20 3.07 7.10 -6.96
N TRP A 21 3.90 7.81 -6.22
CA TRP A 21 5.33 7.48 -6.16
C TRP A 21 5.57 6.38 -5.11
N ALA A 22 6.16 5.28 -5.54
CA ALA A 22 6.46 4.09 -4.73
C ALA A 22 7.94 3.72 -4.89
N PRO A 23 8.87 4.50 -4.30
CA PRO A 23 10.30 4.39 -4.59
C PRO A 23 10.96 3.17 -3.97
N ALA A 24 10.44 2.67 -2.85
CA ALA A 24 11.10 1.63 -2.07
C ALA A 24 10.08 0.68 -1.43
N GLN A 25 10.42 -0.61 -1.35
CA GLN A 25 9.60 -1.61 -0.70
C GLN A 25 10.42 -2.77 -0.14
N PHE A 26 9.88 -3.41 0.89
CA PHE A 26 10.32 -4.70 1.39
C PHE A 26 9.57 -5.82 0.66
N LEU A 27 10.32 -6.80 0.17
CA LEU A 27 9.80 -8.00 -0.49
C LEU A 27 10.43 -9.24 0.14
N SER A 28 9.72 -10.37 0.11
CA SER A 28 10.23 -11.59 0.70
C SER A 28 11.54 -11.98 0.04
N ALA A 29 12.60 -12.17 0.83
CA ALA A 29 13.94 -12.41 0.32
C ALA A 29 14.05 -13.68 -0.54
N ASP A 30 13.17 -14.64 -0.31
CA ASP A 30 13.05 -15.92 -1.02
C ASP A 30 12.27 -15.82 -2.35
N ASN A 31 11.73 -14.65 -2.70
CA ASN A 31 11.01 -14.43 -3.96
C ASN A 31 11.86 -13.62 -4.96
N GLU A 32 12.88 -14.26 -5.52
CA GLU A 32 13.82 -13.63 -6.47
C GLU A 32 13.12 -13.01 -7.69
N MET A 33 12.06 -13.66 -8.19
CA MET A 33 11.30 -13.15 -9.33
C MET A 33 10.64 -11.82 -9.01
N ALA A 34 9.98 -11.68 -7.86
CA ALA A 34 9.36 -10.43 -7.44
C ALA A 34 10.40 -9.35 -7.13
N VAL A 35 11.53 -9.75 -6.52
CA VAL A 35 12.65 -8.83 -6.21
C VAL A 35 13.23 -8.23 -7.49
N ASN A 36 13.55 -9.06 -8.48
CA ASN A 36 14.12 -8.59 -9.74
C ASN A 36 13.10 -7.82 -10.57
N GLY A 37 11.86 -8.34 -10.68
CA GLY A 37 10.80 -7.65 -11.40
C GLY A 37 10.51 -6.26 -10.85
N SER A 38 10.57 -6.07 -9.52
CA SER A 38 10.40 -4.74 -8.90
C SER A 38 11.60 -3.81 -9.15
N ARG A 39 12.83 -4.35 -9.16
CA ARG A 39 14.02 -3.55 -9.49
C ARG A 39 14.00 -3.05 -10.93
N ASP A 40 13.38 -3.78 -11.85
CA ASP A 40 13.23 -3.36 -13.25
C ASP A 40 12.35 -2.11 -13.42
N TYR A 41 11.51 -1.77 -12.44
CA TYR A 41 10.76 -0.50 -12.38
C TYR A 41 11.57 0.66 -11.77
N GLY A 42 12.81 0.41 -11.34
CA GLY A 42 13.62 1.36 -10.58
C GLY A 42 13.30 1.40 -9.09
N THR A 43 12.49 0.47 -8.56
CA THR A 43 12.18 0.40 -7.13
C THR A 43 13.39 -0.07 -6.33
N ILE A 44 13.70 0.62 -5.24
CA ILE A 44 14.64 0.18 -4.21
C ILE A 44 14.00 -0.99 -3.46
N VAL A 45 14.46 -2.20 -3.73
CA VAL A 45 13.96 -3.40 -3.07
C VAL A 45 14.86 -3.75 -1.90
N HIS A 46 14.25 -3.89 -0.72
CA HIS A 46 14.85 -4.46 0.48
C HIS A 46 14.41 -5.93 0.61
N PRO A 47 15.23 -6.92 0.22
CA PRO A 47 14.91 -8.33 0.43
C PRO A 47 14.82 -8.61 1.93
N ALA A 48 13.66 -9.09 2.37
CA ALA A 48 13.27 -9.03 3.78
C ALA A 48 12.68 -10.34 4.29
N THR A 49 12.82 -10.52 5.61
CA THR A 49 12.01 -11.46 6.39
C THR A 49 10.85 -10.73 7.02
N PHE A 50 9.69 -11.37 7.09
CA PHE A 50 8.48 -10.82 7.70
C PHE A 50 8.16 -11.55 9.01
N ASP A 51 7.68 -10.79 10.00
CA ASP A 51 7.16 -11.32 11.25
C ASP A 51 5.86 -10.60 11.59
N PRO A 52 4.75 -11.32 11.77
CA PRO A 52 4.55 -12.76 11.51
C PRO A 52 4.76 -13.15 10.03
N ALA A 53 5.41 -14.31 9.84
CA ALA A 53 5.55 -14.91 8.51
C ALA A 53 4.20 -15.46 8.04
N CYS A 54 3.80 -15.11 6.81
CA CYS A 54 2.57 -15.59 6.15
C CYS A 54 1.23 -15.27 6.85
N ASP A 55 1.24 -14.40 7.86
CA ASP A 55 0.02 -13.99 8.58
C ASP A 55 0.15 -12.53 9.03
N ALA A 56 0.24 -11.61 8.07
CA ALA A 56 0.68 -10.22 8.24
C ALA A 56 -0.07 -9.41 9.32
N PHE A 57 -1.13 -9.94 9.92
CA PHE A 57 -1.93 -9.28 10.95
C PHE A 57 -2.28 -10.25 12.08
N ARG A 58 -1.39 -11.18 12.43
CA ARG A 58 -1.59 -12.03 13.60
C ARG A 58 -1.77 -11.15 14.86
N PRO A 59 -2.84 -11.34 15.64
CA PRO A 59 -3.01 -10.60 16.88
C PRO A 59 -1.93 -11.00 17.90
N SER A 60 -1.39 -10.02 18.61
CA SER A 60 -0.56 -10.19 19.81
C SER A 60 -1.41 -10.59 21.02
N GLU A 61 -0.75 -10.94 22.12
CA GLU A 61 -1.43 -11.32 23.38
C GLU A 61 -2.33 -10.21 23.94
N ASP A 62 -2.00 -8.94 23.69
CA ASP A 62 -2.80 -7.76 24.06
C ASP A 62 -3.83 -7.35 22.98
N GLY A 63 -4.00 -8.16 21.94
CA GLY A 63 -5.03 -7.98 20.90
C GLY A 63 -4.68 -6.96 19.81
N LYS A 64 -3.43 -6.47 19.78
CA LYS A 64 -2.94 -5.58 18.71
C LYS A 64 -2.53 -6.40 17.50
N LEU A 65 -2.57 -5.79 16.33
CA LEU A 65 -2.10 -6.39 15.08
C LEU A 65 -0.68 -5.88 14.84
N LEU A 66 0.26 -6.82 14.75
CA LEU A 66 1.68 -6.53 14.57
C LEU A 66 2.14 -7.00 13.21
N PHE A 67 2.94 -6.18 12.56
CA PHE A 67 3.60 -6.50 11.30
C PHE A 67 5.00 -5.90 11.26
N GLY A 68 5.99 -6.72 10.95
CA GLY A 68 7.38 -6.34 10.84
C GLY A 68 8.01 -6.83 9.56
N ALA A 69 8.88 -6.01 8.98
CA ALA A 69 9.78 -6.36 7.89
C ALA A 69 11.21 -5.97 8.26
N LYS A 70 12.18 -6.86 7.98
CA LYS A 70 13.60 -6.60 8.22
C LYS A 70 14.43 -7.10 7.04
N SER A 71 15.36 -6.27 6.57
CA SER A 71 16.35 -6.58 5.54
C SER A 71 17.74 -6.41 6.14
N ALA A 72 18.68 -7.28 5.75
CA ALA A 72 20.07 -7.23 6.23
C ALA A 72 21.00 -6.38 5.33
N GLU A 73 20.67 -6.25 4.04
CA GLU A 73 21.55 -5.61 3.06
C GLU A 73 20.78 -4.69 2.10
N PRO A 74 20.79 -3.35 2.32
CA PRO A 74 21.25 -2.69 3.55
C PRO A 74 20.36 -3.05 4.75
N GLU A 75 20.88 -2.84 5.96
CA GLU A 75 20.10 -2.98 7.18
C GLU A 75 18.95 -1.96 7.16
N SER A 76 17.73 -2.48 7.09
CA SER A 76 16.51 -1.66 7.09
C SER A 76 15.38 -2.42 7.76
N SER A 77 14.44 -1.67 8.31
CA SER A 77 13.27 -2.26 8.98
C SER A 77 12.04 -1.39 8.86
N LEU A 78 10.88 -2.03 8.95
CA LEU A 78 9.59 -1.38 9.09
C LEU A 78 8.78 -2.17 10.13
N THR A 79 8.17 -1.46 11.06
CA THR A 79 7.21 -2.05 12.00
C THR A 79 5.92 -1.25 12.01
N LEU A 80 4.81 -1.99 12.02
CA LEU A 80 3.45 -1.49 12.09
C LEU A 80 2.76 -2.20 13.26
N GLU A 81 2.24 -1.41 14.19
CA GLU A 81 1.40 -1.86 15.31
C GLU A 81 0.09 -1.10 15.26
N PHE A 82 -1.05 -1.79 15.23
CA PHE A 82 -2.35 -1.12 15.21
C PHE A 82 -3.44 -1.93 15.88
N THR A 83 -4.51 -1.25 16.28
CA THR A 83 -5.75 -1.86 16.75
C THR A 83 -6.88 -1.51 15.80
N ARG A 84 -7.85 -2.42 15.65
CA ARG A 84 -9.11 -2.11 14.97
C ARG A 84 -9.99 -1.32 15.94
N THR A 85 -10.48 -0.16 15.51
CA THR A 85 -11.44 0.62 16.27
C THR A 85 -12.80 -0.07 16.21
N ALA A 86 -13.40 -0.31 17.38
CA ALA A 86 -14.69 -0.99 17.47
C ALA A 86 -15.86 -0.06 17.09
N GLY A 87 -16.91 -0.64 16.50
CA GLY A 87 -18.17 0.04 16.19
C GLY A 87 -18.42 0.21 14.69
N ALA A 88 -19.67 0.02 14.27
CA ALA A 88 -20.06 0.06 12.85
C ALA A 88 -19.78 1.42 12.18
N GLN A 89 -19.73 2.50 12.96
CA GLN A 89 -19.49 3.87 12.49
C GLN A 89 -18.01 4.28 12.59
N ALA A 90 -17.12 3.40 13.05
CA ALA A 90 -15.72 3.77 13.30
C ALA A 90 -14.98 4.16 12.01
N VAL A 91 -15.33 3.53 10.89
CA VAL A 91 -14.81 3.87 9.56
C VAL A 91 -15.26 5.27 9.13
N ASP A 92 -16.53 5.61 9.35
CA ASP A 92 -17.10 6.92 9.01
C ASP A 92 -16.55 8.05 9.90
N ALA A 93 -16.05 7.70 11.08
CA ALA A 93 -15.43 8.63 12.02
C ALA A 93 -13.93 8.91 11.73
N GLN A 94 -13.31 8.19 10.78
CA GLN A 94 -11.93 8.45 10.37
C GLN A 94 -11.82 9.79 9.62
N PRO A 95 -10.66 10.47 9.66
CA PRO A 95 -10.45 11.71 8.91
C PRO A 95 -10.67 11.57 7.40
N TYR A 96 -10.47 10.36 6.86
CA TYR A 96 -10.63 10.05 5.45
C TYR A 96 -11.53 8.82 5.24
N PRO A 97 -12.54 8.89 4.35
CA PRO A 97 -13.44 7.77 4.09
C PRO A 97 -12.77 6.68 3.24
N VAL A 98 -13.37 5.48 3.18
CA VAL A 98 -12.88 4.38 2.30
C VAL A 98 -12.74 4.82 0.84
N ALA A 99 -13.64 5.67 0.35
CA ALA A 99 -13.58 6.21 -1.01
C ALA A 99 -12.28 7.01 -1.27
N PHE A 100 -11.74 7.69 -0.26
CA PHE A 100 -10.44 8.36 -0.38
C PHE A 100 -9.32 7.35 -0.59
N PHE A 101 -9.23 6.33 0.28
CA PHE A 101 -8.22 5.26 0.15
C PHE A 101 -8.33 4.51 -1.18
N ARG A 102 -9.56 4.20 -1.62
CA ARG A 102 -9.81 3.63 -2.95
C ARG A 102 -9.22 4.48 -4.05
N ASN A 103 -9.47 5.79 -4.03
CA ASN A 103 -9.01 6.69 -5.08
C ASN A 103 -7.49 6.83 -5.10
N ILE A 104 -6.83 6.99 -3.94
CA ILE A 104 -5.37 7.17 -3.88
C ILE A 104 -4.61 5.88 -4.17
N THR A 105 -5.11 4.73 -3.74
CA THR A 105 -4.43 3.44 -3.95
C THR A 105 -4.63 2.88 -5.35
N ASN A 106 -5.64 3.38 -6.08
CA ASN A 106 -5.87 3.09 -7.49
C ASN A 106 -5.26 4.11 -8.44
N GLN A 107 -4.41 5.05 -7.97
CA GLN A 107 -3.57 5.84 -8.88
C GLN A 107 -2.44 4.95 -9.44
N PRO A 108 -2.01 5.13 -10.71
CA PRO A 108 -0.91 4.37 -11.24
C PRO A 108 0.37 4.66 -10.46
N SER A 109 1.13 3.61 -10.15
CA SER A 109 2.38 3.71 -9.41
C SER A 109 3.58 3.79 -10.32
N PHE A 110 4.62 4.50 -9.86
CA PHE A 110 5.94 4.52 -10.48
C PHE A 110 7.03 4.60 -9.41
N ALA A 111 8.25 4.19 -9.75
CA ALA A 111 9.43 4.44 -8.91
C ALA A 111 10.36 5.48 -9.55
N ASP A 112 10.91 5.21 -10.74
CA ASP A 112 11.79 6.13 -11.46
C ASP A 112 11.09 6.97 -12.55
N GLY A 113 9.81 6.65 -12.85
CA GLY A 113 8.99 7.34 -13.85
C GLY A 113 9.15 6.82 -15.28
N SER A 114 9.98 5.79 -15.50
CA SER A 114 10.22 5.20 -16.83
C SER A 114 9.18 4.15 -17.22
N LYS A 115 8.65 3.44 -16.22
CA LYS A 115 7.60 2.43 -16.30
C LYS A 115 6.63 2.65 -15.17
N CYS A 116 5.36 2.45 -15.47
CA CYS A 116 4.28 2.56 -14.52
C CYS A 116 3.61 1.21 -14.35
N ASP A 117 3.14 0.98 -13.12
CA ASP A 117 2.26 -0.13 -12.77
C ASP A 117 0.85 0.40 -12.52
N GLN A 118 -0.14 -0.27 -13.07
CA GLN A 118 -1.54 -0.01 -12.80
C GLN A 118 -2.12 -1.19 -12.01
N MET A 119 -1.93 -1.14 -10.70
CA MET A 119 -2.57 -2.02 -9.74
C MET A 119 -3.96 -1.47 -9.35
N ILE A 120 -5.01 -2.11 -9.85
CA ILE A 120 -6.40 -1.76 -9.59
C ILE A 120 -6.92 -2.62 -8.44
N ARG A 121 -7.13 -2.01 -7.27
CA ARG A 121 -7.72 -2.63 -6.08
C ARG A 121 -9.24 -2.52 -6.11
N LEU A 122 -9.89 -3.66 -5.89
CA LEU A 122 -11.34 -3.80 -5.87
C LEU A 122 -11.83 -3.82 -4.42
N PHE A 123 -12.68 -2.86 -4.08
CA PHE A 123 -13.22 -2.68 -2.72
C PHE A 123 -14.63 -3.27 -2.56
N ASN A 124 -15.22 -3.79 -3.64
CA ASN A 124 -16.57 -4.38 -3.64
C ASN A 124 -16.56 -5.85 -4.09
N THR A 125 -15.75 -6.67 -3.43
CA THR A 125 -15.64 -8.11 -3.71
C THR A 125 -16.13 -8.91 -2.52
N THR A 126 -16.38 -10.21 -2.70
CA THR A 126 -16.69 -11.10 -1.57
C THR A 126 -15.62 -11.06 -0.48
N LEU A 127 -14.36 -10.84 -0.84
CA LEU A 127 -13.24 -10.70 0.09
C LEU A 127 -13.37 -9.45 0.98
N SER A 128 -13.78 -8.31 0.41
CA SER A 128 -13.95 -7.05 1.13
C SER A 128 -15.34 -6.90 1.76
N GLN A 129 -16.25 -7.85 1.54
CA GLN A 129 -17.56 -7.93 2.19
C GLN A 129 -17.59 -8.96 3.33
N ASP A 130 -16.62 -9.87 3.39
CA ASP A 130 -16.46 -10.82 4.49
C ASP A 130 -16.14 -10.09 5.82
N PRO A 131 -16.68 -10.51 6.98
CA PRO A 131 -16.42 -9.84 8.26
C PRO A 131 -14.94 -9.68 8.64
N LEU A 132 -14.05 -10.56 8.18
CA LEU A 132 -12.61 -10.45 8.45
C LEU A 132 -11.89 -9.50 7.49
N GLY A 133 -12.41 -9.33 6.27
CA GLY A 133 -11.83 -8.53 5.20
C GLY A 133 -12.51 -7.17 4.96
N ALA A 134 -13.69 -6.94 5.55
CA ALA A 134 -14.41 -5.69 5.45
C ALA A 134 -13.60 -4.51 6.02
N PRO A 135 -13.76 -3.29 5.44
CA PRO A 135 -13.07 -2.11 5.94
C PRO A 135 -13.29 -1.91 7.44
N ALA A 136 -12.20 -1.79 8.18
CA ALA A 136 -12.18 -1.46 9.59
C ALA A 136 -11.26 -0.27 9.82
N ALA A 137 -11.72 0.71 10.62
CA ALA A 137 -10.88 1.80 11.07
C ALA A 137 -9.75 1.24 11.95
N VAL A 138 -8.56 1.79 11.80
CA VAL A 138 -7.41 1.41 12.61
C VAL A 138 -6.70 2.63 13.17
N LYS A 139 -6.18 2.50 14.38
CA LYS A 139 -5.25 3.46 14.98
C LYS A 139 -4.01 2.72 15.44
N GLY A 140 -2.84 3.30 15.21
CA GLY A 140 -1.58 2.59 15.44
C GLY A 140 -0.36 3.48 15.42
N ARG A 141 0.79 2.83 15.25
CA ARG A 141 2.10 3.43 15.10
C ARG A 141 2.84 2.73 13.97
N VAL A 142 3.57 3.53 13.19
CA VAL A 142 4.50 3.05 12.17
C VAL A 142 5.88 3.60 12.48
N SER A 143 6.90 2.75 12.39
CA SER A 143 8.29 3.18 12.44
C SER A 143 9.08 2.47 11.34
N ALA A 144 10.04 3.18 10.76
CA ALA A 144 10.85 2.65 9.69
C ALA A 144 12.25 3.25 9.65
N THR A 145 13.24 2.43 9.29
CA THR A 145 14.66 2.79 9.25
C THR A 145 15.23 2.42 7.89
N ASN A 146 16.00 3.32 7.28
CA ASN A 146 16.71 3.10 6.01
C ASN A 146 15.82 2.62 4.85
N VAL A 147 14.60 3.13 4.75
CA VAL A 147 13.61 2.74 3.72
C VAL A 147 13.74 3.49 2.40
N GLY A 148 14.93 3.99 2.07
CA GLY A 148 15.18 4.73 0.83
C GLY A 148 14.62 6.16 0.78
N LEU A 149 14.21 6.72 1.92
CA LEU A 149 13.65 8.08 2.04
C LEU A 149 14.61 9.09 2.69
N GLY A 150 15.88 8.71 2.88
CA GLY A 150 16.95 9.60 3.36
C GLY A 150 17.06 9.77 4.88
N GLU A 151 15.96 9.61 5.63
CA GLU A 151 15.93 9.73 7.10
C GLU A 151 15.15 8.57 7.74
N GLU A 152 15.35 8.37 9.05
CA GLU A 152 14.49 7.51 9.86
C GLU A 152 13.09 8.13 9.97
N LEU A 153 12.06 7.33 9.75
CA LEU A 153 10.67 7.77 9.85
C LEU A 153 10.06 7.19 11.13
N ASP A 154 9.97 8.02 12.17
CA ASP A 154 9.04 7.78 13.27
C ASP A 154 7.68 8.41 12.90
N GLY A 155 6.78 7.58 12.38
CA GLY A 155 5.46 8.02 11.92
C GLY A 155 4.53 8.45 13.04
N GLY A 156 4.91 8.26 14.31
CA GLY A 156 4.08 8.61 15.46
C GLY A 156 2.76 7.85 15.48
N GLU A 157 1.72 8.48 16.02
CA GLU A 157 0.36 7.92 15.97
C GLU A 157 -0.24 8.14 14.58
N VAL A 158 -0.72 7.05 13.96
CA VAL A 158 -1.36 7.05 12.65
C VAL A 158 -2.77 6.49 12.72
N GLU A 159 -3.61 6.94 11.80
CA GLU A 159 -4.97 6.46 11.60
C GLU A 159 -5.15 6.01 10.14
N GLY A 160 -6.01 5.03 9.90
CA GLY A 160 -6.25 4.51 8.56
C GLY A 160 -7.31 3.44 8.50
N ILE A 161 -7.28 2.66 7.41
CA ILE A 161 -8.19 1.54 7.21
C ILE A 161 -7.43 0.23 7.05
N HIS A 162 -7.97 -0.85 7.63
CA HIS A 162 -7.59 -2.22 7.33
C HIS A 162 -8.70 -2.87 6.51
N VAL A 163 -8.34 -3.40 5.33
CA VAL A 163 -9.28 -3.97 4.37
C VAL A 163 -8.56 -5.02 3.52
N ALA A 164 -9.25 -6.11 3.21
CA ALA A 164 -8.78 -7.09 2.24
C ALA A 164 -9.30 -6.72 0.84
N THR A 165 -8.41 -6.56 -0.13
CA THR A 165 -8.77 -6.18 -1.50
C THR A 165 -8.22 -7.21 -2.47
N ALA A 166 -9.06 -7.66 -3.41
CA ALA A 166 -8.57 -8.28 -4.63
C ALA A 166 -7.97 -7.19 -5.53
N PHE A 167 -7.09 -7.57 -6.45
CA PHE A 167 -6.52 -6.61 -7.39
C PHE A 167 -6.28 -7.22 -8.76
N VAL A 168 -6.27 -6.34 -9.76
CA VAL A 168 -5.81 -6.60 -11.12
C VAL A 168 -4.58 -5.75 -11.36
N GLU A 169 -3.52 -6.32 -11.90
CA GLU A 169 -2.24 -5.63 -12.10
C GLU A 169 -1.89 -5.62 -13.59
N ASN A 170 -1.79 -4.42 -14.16
CA ASN A 170 -1.28 -4.21 -15.52
C ASN A 170 0.14 -3.64 -15.41
N ASN A 171 1.10 -4.52 -15.67
CA ASN A 171 2.53 -4.31 -15.47
C ASN A 171 3.22 -3.69 -16.70
N TYR A 172 4.37 -3.04 -16.47
CA TYR A 172 5.31 -2.52 -17.47
C TYR A 172 4.71 -1.53 -18.49
N LEU A 173 3.73 -0.74 -18.04
CA LEU A 173 3.09 0.25 -18.89
C LEU A 173 4.00 1.47 -19.11
N ASP A 174 3.86 2.09 -20.28
CA ASP A 174 4.38 3.43 -20.49
C ASP A 174 3.55 4.41 -19.64
N CYS A 175 4.20 5.16 -18.76
CA CYS A 175 3.53 6.16 -17.92
C CYS A 175 2.73 7.18 -18.74
N GLN A 176 3.18 7.52 -19.96
CA GLN A 176 2.45 8.44 -20.85
C GLN A 176 1.10 7.86 -21.30
N SER A 177 0.99 6.54 -21.42
CA SER A 177 -0.26 5.87 -21.83
C SER A 177 -1.36 5.95 -20.76
N LEU A 178 -1.00 6.31 -19.53
CA LEU A 178 -1.89 6.42 -18.37
C LEU A 178 -2.37 7.86 -18.12
N LYS A 179 -2.07 8.77 -19.04
CA LYS A 179 -2.55 10.16 -19.01
C LYS A 179 -4.08 10.21 -18.89
N GLY A 180 -4.58 10.96 -17.91
CA GLY A 180 -6.00 11.12 -17.63
C GLY A 180 -6.70 9.87 -17.10
N TYR A 181 -5.95 8.89 -16.60
CA TYR A 181 -6.54 7.72 -15.97
C TYR A 181 -7.30 8.10 -14.69
N MET A 182 -8.55 7.67 -14.60
CA MET A 182 -9.50 8.04 -13.53
C MET A 182 -9.76 6.89 -12.54
N GLY A 183 -8.81 5.96 -12.36
CA GLY A 183 -8.99 4.80 -11.49
C GLY A 183 -9.95 3.77 -12.08
N THR A 184 -10.82 3.20 -11.25
CA THR A 184 -11.80 2.17 -11.61
C THR A 184 -13.02 2.70 -12.38
N GLY A 185 -12.86 3.79 -13.15
CA GLY A 185 -13.92 4.58 -13.81
C GLY A 185 -14.77 3.87 -14.88
N GLY A 186 -15.31 2.68 -14.58
CA GLY A 186 -16.34 1.97 -15.31
C GLY A 186 -17.46 1.50 -14.37
N SER A 187 -18.64 1.23 -14.94
CA SER A 187 -19.90 0.87 -14.27
C SER A 187 -19.91 -0.47 -13.51
N GLY A 188 -18.73 -1.04 -13.22
CA GLY A 188 -18.58 -2.31 -12.50
C GLY A 188 -18.03 -2.18 -11.08
N ASP A 189 -17.48 -1.01 -10.73
CA ASP A 189 -16.84 -0.77 -9.41
C ASP A 189 -17.30 0.55 -8.76
N SER A 190 -18.13 1.30 -9.48
CA SER A 190 -18.82 2.51 -9.02
C SER A 190 -20.31 2.21 -9.07
N ASP A 191 -20.87 1.73 -7.96
CA ASP A 191 -22.28 1.86 -7.55
C ASP A 191 -22.59 0.82 -6.45
N VAL A 192 -22.17 1.14 -5.22
CA VAL A 192 -23.00 1.06 -4.00
C VAL A 192 -22.60 2.21 -3.09
#